data_AF-A0A7V4PP45-F1
#
_entry.id   AF-A0A7V4PP45-F1
#
_cell.length_a   1.000
_cell.length_b   1.000
_cell.length_c   1.000
_cell.angle_alpha   90.00
_cell.angle_beta   90.00
_cell.angle_gamma   90.00
#
_symmetry.space_group_name_H-M   'P 1'
#
loop_
_entity.id
_entity.type
_entity.pdbx_description
1 polymer ?
#
loop_
_entity_poly.entity_id
_entity_poly.type
_entity_poly.pdbx_seq_one_letter_code
_entity_poly.pdbx_strand_id
1 'polypeptide(L)'
;DGAIIAAPAYICASEADAERFFLDVADASDLPLGIYNNPPRVKTDLHWENLLRVFRHPNYVVHKESTARVGQVAQVLAARPDVSVMCCDSPNLGLVAPTMSLGGHGTANVTGNIAPAELVTISTPWRSYREVEAFKETYLRLLPLLHYMYSAINPVPVKSLVRAVGLPAGELRRPLRGLEGDALARGVRIVQELGLDKKYGFKLAPALRVA
;
A
#
# COMPACT_ATOMS: atom_id res chain seq x y z
N ASP A 1 -8.01 -14.88 -7.62
CA ASP A 1 -8.54 -14.12 -6.46
C ASP A 1 -8.14 -14.79 -5.16
N GLY A 2 -8.33 -14.13 -4.03
CA GLY A 2 -7.92 -14.63 -2.72
C GLY A 2 -8.32 -13.69 -1.58
N ALA A 3 -7.86 -13.97 -0.36
CA ALA A 3 -8.10 -13.15 0.82
C ALA A 3 -6.79 -12.60 1.40
N ILE A 4 -6.79 -11.33 1.82
CA ILE A 4 -5.68 -10.73 2.57
C ILE A 4 -6.06 -10.70 4.05
N ILE A 5 -5.26 -11.38 4.86
CA ILE A 5 -5.47 -11.53 6.29
C ILE A 5 -4.53 -10.56 7.02
N ALA A 6 -5.09 -9.63 7.77
CA ALA A 6 -4.33 -8.76 8.65
C ALA A 6 -3.95 -9.49 9.94
N ALA A 7 -2.79 -9.16 10.50
CA ALA A 7 -2.44 -9.65 11.83
C ALA A 7 -3.51 -9.22 12.86
N PRO A 8 -3.82 -10.06 13.88
CA PRO A 8 -4.85 -9.79 14.86
C PRO A 8 -4.68 -8.40 15.52
N ALA A 9 -5.71 -7.58 15.45
CA ALA A 9 -5.66 -6.21 15.97
C ALA A 9 -6.07 -6.12 17.44
N TYR A 10 -5.69 -5.03 18.09
CA TYR A 10 -6.02 -4.65 19.48
C TYR A 10 -5.39 -5.53 20.57
N ILE A 11 -5.42 -6.86 20.40
CA ILE A 11 -4.98 -7.82 21.41
C ILE A 11 -3.46 -7.87 21.59
N CYS A 12 -2.68 -7.25 20.69
CA CYS A 12 -1.22 -7.24 20.72
C CYS A 12 -0.64 -8.65 20.89
N ALA A 13 -1.05 -9.57 19.99
CA ALA A 13 -0.68 -10.97 20.09
C ALA A 13 0.85 -11.16 20.07
N SER A 14 1.34 -12.17 20.79
CA SER A 14 2.74 -12.57 20.67
C SER A 14 3.03 -13.07 19.25
N GLU A 15 4.30 -13.07 18.82
CA GLU A 15 4.64 -13.55 17.47
C GLU A 15 4.26 -15.03 17.27
N ALA A 16 4.34 -15.85 18.33
CA ALA A 16 3.96 -17.26 18.29
C ALA A 16 2.44 -17.43 18.13
N ASP A 17 1.65 -16.64 18.84
CA ASP A 17 0.18 -16.68 18.73
C ASP A 17 -0.29 -16.14 17.38
N ALA A 18 0.36 -15.07 16.88
CA ALA A 18 0.09 -14.53 15.56
C ALA A 18 0.43 -15.54 14.46
N GLU A 19 1.57 -16.21 14.55
CA GLU A 19 1.95 -17.30 13.64
C GLU A 19 0.91 -18.43 13.64
N ARG A 20 0.50 -18.91 14.82
CA ARG A 20 -0.54 -19.96 14.92
C ARG A 20 -1.86 -19.49 14.33
N PHE A 21 -2.27 -18.25 14.58
CA PHE A 21 -3.49 -17.69 14.00
C PHE A 21 -3.49 -17.75 12.47
N PHE A 22 -2.38 -17.38 11.81
CA PHE A 22 -2.30 -17.46 10.35
C PHE A 22 -2.37 -18.92 9.88
N LEU A 23 -1.68 -19.85 10.54
CA LEU A 23 -1.77 -21.28 10.21
C LEU A 23 -3.19 -21.82 10.38
N ASP A 24 -3.89 -21.48 11.45
CA ASP A 24 -5.29 -21.87 11.68
C ASP A 24 -6.22 -21.37 10.57
N VAL A 25 -6.03 -20.12 10.11
CA VAL A 25 -6.81 -19.56 8.99
C VAL A 25 -6.53 -20.31 7.70
N ALA A 26 -5.28 -20.68 7.46
CA ALA A 26 -4.88 -21.42 6.26
C ALA A 26 -5.39 -22.87 6.25
N ASP A 27 -5.40 -23.53 7.41
CA ASP A 27 -5.96 -24.87 7.61
C ASP A 27 -7.50 -24.88 7.40
N ALA A 28 -8.17 -23.76 7.65
CA ALA A 28 -9.63 -23.63 7.59
C ALA A 28 -10.18 -23.09 6.25
N SER A 29 -9.33 -22.80 5.27
CA SER A 29 -9.73 -22.15 4.01
C SER A 29 -8.96 -22.70 2.81
N ASP A 30 -9.68 -23.02 1.73
CA ASP A 30 -9.09 -23.42 0.44
C ASP A 30 -8.71 -22.23 -0.46
N LEU A 31 -8.97 -20.99 -0.04
CA LEU A 31 -8.61 -19.80 -0.82
C LEU A 31 -7.09 -19.54 -0.80
N PRO A 32 -6.52 -18.97 -1.88
CA PRO A 32 -5.22 -18.32 -1.81
C PRO A 32 -5.25 -17.17 -0.81
N LEU A 33 -4.27 -17.13 0.08
CA LEU A 33 -4.16 -16.19 1.17
C LEU A 33 -2.93 -15.29 1.02
N GLY A 34 -3.07 -14.05 1.48
CA GLY A 34 -1.94 -13.17 1.71
C GLY A 34 -1.88 -12.70 3.15
N ILE A 35 -0.67 -12.51 3.66
CA ILE A 35 -0.43 -11.89 4.97
C ILE A 35 -0.33 -10.38 4.80
N TYR A 36 -0.97 -9.63 5.69
CA TYR A 36 -0.76 -8.20 5.83
C TYR A 36 -0.12 -7.88 7.18
N ASN A 37 1.21 -7.71 7.18
CA ASN A 37 1.96 -7.30 8.36
C ASN A 37 1.99 -5.77 8.46
N ASN A 38 1.25 -5.20 9.42
CA ASN A 38 1.13 -3.74 9.62
C ASN A 38 1.11 -3.33 11.10
N PRO A 39 2.20 -3.58 11.85
CA PRO A 39 2.29 -3.21 13.27
C PRO A 39 1.97 -1.75 13.59
N PRO A 40 2.30 -0.76 12.73
CA PRO A 40 1.88 0.62 12.95
C PRO A 40 0.37 0.82 13.16
N ARG A 41 -0.47 -0.11 12.67
CA ARG A 41 -1.94 -0.06 12.85
C ARG A 41 -2.49 -1.05 13.85
N VAL A 42 -1.93 -2.24 13.91
CA VAL A 42 -2.54 -3.34 14.69
C VAL A 42 -1.73 -3.75 15.92
N LYS A 43 -0.53 -3.17 16.11
CA LYS A 43 0.44 -3.45 17.18
C LYS A 43 1.04 -4.86 17.19
N THR A 44 0.26 -5.88 16.82
CA THR A 44 0.77 -7.21 16.54
C THR A 44 1.76 -7.16 15.39
N ASP A 45 2.89 -7.82 15.58
CA ASP A 45 4.02 -7.83 14.67
C ASP A 45 4.48 -9.25 14.39
N LEU A 46 4.99 -9.47 13.19
CA LEU A 46 5.66 -10.68 12.78
C LEU A 46 7.07 -10.33 12.29
N HIS A 47 8.07 -10.86 12.99
CA HIS A 47 9.43 -10.95 12.51
C HIS A 47 9.52 -11.84 11.26
N TRP A 48 10.57 -11.64 10.43
CA TRP A 48 10.73 -12.41 9.18
C TRP A 48 10.79 -13.92 9.40
N GLU A 49 11.36 -14.38 10.52
CA GLU A 49 11.44 -15.80 10.82
C GLU A 49 10.05 -16.44 10.94
N ASN A 50 9.12 -15.76 11.61
CA ASN A 50 7.73 -16.20 11.71
C ASN A 50 7.04 -16.18 10.35
N LEU A 51 7.22 -15.09 9.59
CA LEU A 51 6.68 -14.99 8.23
C LEU A 51 7.12 -16.18 7.37
N LEU A 52 8.41 -16.53 7.38
CA LEU A 52 8.93 -17.66 6.62
C LEU A 52 8.38 -19.02 7.07
N ARG A 53 8.06 -19.19 8.36
CA ARG A 53 7.40 -20.42 8.84
C ARG A 53 5.97 -20.49 8.32
N VAL A 54 5.23 -19.37 8.34
CA VAL A 54 3.86 -19.31 7.79
C VAL A 54 3.87 -19.56 6.27
N PHE A 55 4.82 -19.00 5.53
CA PHE A 55 4.93 -19.18 4.07
C PHE A 55 5.29 -20.60 3.62
N ARG A 56 5.57 -21.53 4.54
CA ARG A 56 5.67 -22.96 4.19
C ARG A 56 4.30 -23.58 3.91
N HIS A 57 3.22 -22.96 4.38
CA HIS A 57 1.88 -23.41 4.09
C HIS A 57 1.47 -22.98 2.67
N PRO A 58 1.04 -23.92 1.79
CA PRO A 58 0.85 -23.66 0.35
C PRO A 58 -0.25 -22.64 0.04
N ASN A 59 -1.19 -22.41 0.96
CA ASN A 59 -2.23 -21.41 0.76
C ASN A 59 -1.72 -19.98 0.87
N TYR A 60 -0.57 -19.71 1.51
CA TYR A 60 -0.02 -18.36 1.56
C TYR A 60 0.82 -18.07 0.34
N VAL A 61 0.34 -17.14 -0.50
CA VAL A 61 0.95 -16.80 -1.80
C VAL A 61 1.32 -15.32 -1.92
N VAL A 62 0.95 -14.47 -0.95
CA VAL A 62 1.28 -13.04 -0.93
C VAL A 62 1.78 -12.61 0.45
N HIS A 63 2.87 -11.84 0.47
CA HIS A 63 3.29 -11.06 1.63
C HIS A 63 3.08 -9.57 1.36
N LYS A 64 2.26 -8.90 2.16
CA LYS A 64 2.14 -7.44 2.14
C LYS A 64 2.84 -6.85 3.37
N GLU A 65 4.02 -6.29 3.13
CA GLU A 65 4.82 -5.64 4.17
C GLU A 65 4.42 -4.17 4.38
N SER A 66 4.32 -3.74 5.63
CA SER A 66 4.03 -2.35 6.02
C SER A 66 4.74 -1.93 7.30
N THR A 67 5.89 -2.54 7.57
CA THR A 67 6.84 -2.08 8.60
C THR A 67 7.85 -1.11 8.01
N ALA A 68 8.46 -0.24 8.82
CA ALA A 68 9.58 0.58 8.37
C ALA A 68 10.92 -0.21 8.35
N ARG A 69 10.87 -1.56 8.41
CA ARG A 69 12.04 -2.42 8.53
C ARG A 69 12.47 -2.94 7.16
N VAL A 70 13.19 -2.12 6.41
CA VAL A 70 13.72 -2.49 5.08
C VAL A 70 14.57 -3.77 5.13
N GLY A 71 15.36 -3.96 6.19
CA GLY A 71 16.13 -5.20 6.40
C GLY A 71 15.26 -6.46 6.48
N GLN A 72 14.03 -6.36 6.99
CA GLN A 72 13.09 -7.48 7.04
C GLN A 72 12.68 -7.94 5.63
N VAL A 73 12.41 -6.99 4.73
CA VAL A 73 12.11 -7.29 3.32
C VAL A 73 13.26 -8.03 2.66
N ALA A 74 14.50 -7.59 2.90
CA ALA A 74 15.69 -8.26 2.38
C ALA A 74 15.83 -9.70 2.90
N GLN A 75 15.59 -9.95 4.19
CA GLN A 75 15.63 -11.29 4.78
C GLN A 75 14.58 -12.23 4.15
N VAL A 76 13.34 -11.74 3.97
CA VAL A 76 12.27 -12.52 3.34
C VAL A 76 12.61 -12.85 1.88
N LEU A 77 13.06 -11.86 1.10
CA LEU A 77 13.42 -12.07 -0.31
C LEU A 77 14.63 -13.00 -0.47
N ALA A 78 15.63 -12.90 0.42
CA ALA A 78 16.81 -13.76 0.40
C ALA A 78 16.46 -15.25 0.60
N ALA A 79 15.42 -15.54 1.40
CA ALA A 79 14.92 -16.89 1.63
C ALA A 79 14.15 -17.48 0.45
N ARG A 80 13.78 -16.67 -0.55
CA ARG A 80 13.05 -17.07 -1.77
C ARG A 80 11.80 -17.94 -1.48
N PRO A 81 10.92 -17.54 -0.55
CA PRO A 81 9.64 -18.22 -0.38
C PRO A 81 8.83 -18.17 -1.68
N ASP A 82 7.96 -19.15 -1.91
CA ASP A 82 7.03 -19.17 -3.04
C ASP A 82 5.84 -18.21 -2.80
N VAL A 83 6.14 -16.94 -2.54
CA VAL A 83 5.16 -15.88 -2.30
C VAL A 83 5.53 -14.60 -3.03
N SER A 84 4.51 -13.89 -3.51
CA SER A 84 4.67 -12.54 -4.03
C SER A 84 4.87 -11.55 -2.89
N VAL A 85 6.10 -11.05 -2.74
CA VAL A 85 6.44 -10.01 -1.76
C VAL A 85 6.07 -8.63 -2.29
N MET A 86 5.09 -7.99 -1.68
CA MET A 86 4.59 -6.66 -1.98
C MET A 86 4.73 -5.73 -0.77
N CYS A 87 4.65 -4.42 -0.98
CA CYS A 87 4.71 -3.44 0.11
C CYS A 87 3.63 -2.35 0.04
N CYS A 88 3.50 -1.58 1.11
CA CYS A 88 2.73 -0.34 1.12
C CYS A 88 3.45 0.78 0.37
N ASP A 89 2.70 1.62 -0.36
CA ASP A 89 3.22 2.78 -1.09
C ASP A 89 3.40 4.03 -0.22
N SER A 90 3.29 3.90 1.11
CA SER A 90 3.55 5.00 2.03
C SER A 90 5.03 5.43 1.96
N PRO A 91 5.32 6.68 1.58
CA PRO A 91 6.71 7.16 1.57
C PRO A 91 7.29 7.21 2.99
N ASN A 92 6.44 7.30 4.02
CA ASN A 92 6.87 7.32 5.42
C ASN A 92 7.44 5.97 5.90
N LEU A 93 7.15 4.87 5.20
CA LEU A 93 7.72 3.55 5.51
C LEU A 93 9.03 3.28 4.73
N GLY A 94 9.28 4.04 3.66
CA GLY A 94 10.48 3.89 2.83
C GLY A 94 10.61 2.55 2.11
N LEU A 95 9.53 1.77 2.00
CA LEU A 95 9.59 0.38 1.53
C LEU A 95 9.68 0.22 0.01
N VAL A 96 9.07 1.13 -0.76
CA VAL A 96 8.84 0.92 -2.19
C VAL A 96 10.15 0.70 -2.95
N ALA A 97 11.08 1.67 -2.88
CA ALA A 97 12.34 1.58 -3.63
C ALA A 97 13.18 0.35 -3.23
N PRO A 98 13.42 0.05 -1.93
CA PRO A 98 14.13 -1.16 -1.53
C PRO A 98 13.42 -2.46 -1.94
N THR A 99 12.09 -2.53 -1.82
CA THR A 99 11.32 -3.72 -2.20
C THR A 99 11.50 -4.00 -3.68
N MET A 100 11.33 -2.99 -4.54
CA MET A 100 11.48 -3.16 -5.99
C MET A 100 12.93 -3.48 -6.37
N SER A 101 13.92 -2.83 -5.75
CA SER A 101 15.34 -3.06 -6.07
C SER A 101 15.86 -4.44 -5.67
N LEU A 102 15.23 -5.06 -4.66
CA LEU A 102 15.61 -6.39 -4.17
C LEU A 102 14.85 -7.53 -4.88
N GLY A 103 14.04 -7.23 -5.90
CA GLY A 103 13.26 -8.22 -6.65
C GLY A 103 11.87 -8.52 -6.07
N GLY A 104 11.31 -7.58 -5.29
CA GLY A 104 9.91 -7.63 -4.89
C GLY A 104 8.93 -7.50 -6.06
N HIS A 105 7.67 -7.81 -5.78
CA HIS A 105 6.63 -8.04 -6.76
C HIS A 105 5.61 -6.90 -6.86
N GLY A 106 5.91 -5.74 -6.27
CA GLY A 106 5.10 -4.52 -6.42
C GLY A 106 4.55 -3.95 -5.11
N THR A 107 3.45 -3.19 -5.24
CA THR A 107 2.80 -2.51 -4.13
C THR A 107 1.33 -2.86 -4.01
N ALA A 108 0.86 -3.06 -2.79
CA ALA A 108 -0.56 -3.12 -2.47
C ALA A 108 -0.99 -1.75 -1.94
N ASN A 109 -1.30 -0.86 -2.88
CA ASN A 109 -1.23 0.58 -2.71
C ASN A 109 -2.57 1.30 -2.45
N VAL A 110 -2.47 2.51 -1.90
CA VAL A 110 -3.60 3.45 -1.76
C VAL A 110 -3.63 4.44 -2.92
N THR A 111 -2.47 4.91 -3.38
CA THR A 111 -2.35 6.01 -4.35
C THR A 111 -2.86 5.64 -5.74
N GLY A 112 -2.91 4.34 -6.09
CA GLY A 112 -3.46 3.85 -7.35
C GLY A 112 -4.95 4.17 -7.55
N ASN A 113 -5.68 4.55 -6.49
CA ASN A 113 -7.06 5.04 -6.62
C ASN A 113 -7.14 6.41 -7.36
N ILE A 114 -6.03 7.14 -7.45
CA ILE A 114 -5.95 8.45 -8.14
C ILE A 114 -4.98 8.37 -9.33
N ALA A 115 -3.87 7.64 -9.21
CA ALA A 115 -2.82 7.57 -10.21
C ALA A 115 -2.51 6.11 -10.63
N PRO A 116 -3.49 5.37 -11.19
CA PRO A 116 -3.34 3.93 -11.43
C PRO A 116 -2.20 3.58 -12.37
N ALA A 117 -2.06 4.25 -13.52
CA ALA A 117 -0.99 3.93 -14.47
C ALA A 117 0.41 4.26 -13.92
N GLU A 118 0.53 5.33 -13.12
CA GLU A 118 1.77 5.65 -12.42
C GLU A 118 2.13 4.56 -11.40
N LEU A 119 1.15 4.04 -10.66
CA LEU A 119 1.39 2.97 -9.69
C LEU A 119 1.70 1.64 -10.36
N VAL A 120 1.19 1.38 -11.57
CA VAL A 120 1.64 0.26 -12.40
C VAL A 120 3.13 0.39 -12.71
N THR A 121 3.59 1.55 -13.18
CA THR A 121 5.02 1.78 -13.43
C THR A 121 5.86 1.60 -12.17
N ILE A 122 5.42 2.17 -11.04
CA ILE A 122 6.12 2.05 -9.75
C ILE A 122 6.16 0.60 -9.24
N SER A 123 5.14 -0.21 -9.54
CA SER A 123 5.01 -1.58 -9.01
C SER A 123 5.54 -2.65 -9.95
N THR A 124 6.01 -2.29 -11.16
CA THR A 124 6.45 -3.26 -12.16
C THR A 124 7.79 -3.88 -11.74
N PRO A 125 7.91 -5.22 -11.64
CA PRO A 125 9.19 -5.88 -11.36
C PRO A 125 10.25 -5.56 -12.43
N TRP A 126 11.47 -5.31 -11.99
CA TRP A 126 12.55 -4.88 -12.89
C TRP A 126 13.18 -6.07 -13.60
N ARG A 127 13.27 -5.98 -14.93
CA ARG A 127 13.91 -6.99 -15.78
C ARG A 127 15.11 -6.43 -16.55
N SER A 128 15.18 -5.11 -16.64
CA SER A 128 16.24 -4.36 -17.29
C SER A 128 16.39 -2.98 -16.63
N TYR A 129 17.40 -2.23 -17.07
CA TYR A 129 17.60 -0.85 -16.60
C TYR A 129 16.44 0.09 -16.95
N ARG A 130 15.68 -0.24 -18.00
CA ARG A 130 14.51 0.54 -18.43
C ARG A 130 13.46 0.67 -17.32
N GLU A 131 13.14 -0.42 -16.63
CA GLU A 131 12.16 -0.37 -15.54
C GLU A 131 12.69 0.42 -14.34
N VAL A 132 14.00 0.39 -14.09
CA VAL A 132 14.65 1.17 -13.02
C VAL A 132 14.51 2.67 -13.28
N GLU A 133 14.78 3.12 -14.51
CA GLU A 133 14.63 4.52 -14.89
C GLU A 133 13.18 4.98 -14.84
N ALA A 134 12.27 4.20 -15.43
CA ALA A 134 10.84 4.50 -15.42
C ALA A 134 10.29 4.57 -13.98
N PHE A 135 10.73 3.67 -13.10
CA PHE A 135 10.43 3.71 -11.68
C PHE A 135 10.92 5.02 -11.05
N LYS A 136 12.21 5.34 -11.21
CA LYS A 136 12.85 6.52 -10.59
C LYS A 136 12.13 7.80 -10.99
N GLU A 137 11.91 8.00 -12.28
CA GLU A 137 11.23 9.18 -12.81
C GLU A 137 9.79 9.28 -12.30
N THR A 138 9.04 8.18 -12.36
CA THR A 138 7.63 8.17 -11.95
C THR A 138 7.48 8.34 -10.45
N TYR A 139 8.25 7.60 -9.64
CA TYR A 139 8.19 7.65 -8.19
C TYR A 139 8.54 9.03 -7.65
N LEU A 140 9.64 9.63 -8.12
CA LEU A 140 10.07 10.97 -7.68
C LEU A 140 9.05 12.04 -8.09
N ARG A 141 8.51 11.97 -9.32
CA ARG A 141 7.45 12.87 -9.76
C ARG A 141 6.17 12.72 -8.91
N LEU A 142 5.83 11.50 -8.48
CA LEU A 142 4.61 11.21 -7.73
C LEU A 142 4.72 11.47 -6.22
N LEU A 143 5.93 11.73 -5.68
CA LEU A 143 6.16 11.93 -4.25
C LEU A 143 5.18 12.91 -3.56
N PRO A 144 4.83 14.08 -4.13
CA PRO A 144 3.87 14.97 -3.51
C PRO A 144 2.50 14.32 -3.28
N LEU A 145 2.03 13.53 -4.25
CA LEU A 145 0.77 12.79 -4.12
C LEU A 145 0.92 11.65 -3.11
N LEU A 146 1.99 10.87 -3.17
CA LEU A 146 2.27 9.81 -2.19
C LEU A 146 2.24 10.38 -0.76
N HIS A 147 2.91 11.50 -0.48
CA HIS A 147 2.86 12.15 0.84
C HIS A 147 1.45 12.64 1.21
N TYR A 148 0.71 13.18 0.24
CA TYR A 148 -0.68 13.60 0.48
C TYR A 148 -1.58 12.43 0.88
N MET A 149 -1.50 11.29 0.18
CA MET A 149 -2.34 10.12 0.44
C MET A 149 -2.16 9.56 1.85
N TYR A 150 -1.01 9.86 2.49
CA TYR A 150 -0.66 9.46 3.85
C TYR A 150 -0.58 10.64 4.84
N SER A 151 -1.13 11.82 4.50
CA SER A 151 -1.08 13.00 5.37
C SER A 151 -2.06 12.97 6.55
N ALA A 152 -2.96 11.98 6.57
CA ALA A 152 -3.85 11.68 7.70
C ALA A 152 -4.14 10.17 7.72
N ILE A 153 -4.92 9.72 8.70
CA ILE A 153 -5.23 8.30 8.85
C ILE A 153 -5.96 7.75 7.61
N ASN A 154 -5.36 6.79 6.88
CA ASN A 154 -6.07 6.06 5.82
C ASN A 154 -7.40 5.46 6.36
N PRO A 155 -8.54 5.59 5.66
CA PRO A 155 -8.70 6.09 4.28
C PRO A 155 -9.16 7.54 4.13
N VAL A 156 -8.89 8.41 5.12
CA VAL A 156 -9.36 9.81 5.10
C VAL A 156 -8.84 10.60 3.88
N PRO A 157 -7.52 10.68 3.59
CA PRO A 157 -7.04 11.47 2.44
C PRO A 157 -7.55 10.94 1.10
N VAL A 158 -7.47 9.63 0.88
CA VAL A 158 -7.89 8.99 -0.38
C VAL A 158 -9.38 9.21 -0.64
N LYS A 159 -10.26 8.97 0.34
CA LYS A 159 -11.70 9.13 0.11
C LYS A 159 -12.08 10.60 -0.12
N SER A 160 -11.44 11.51 0.59
CA SER A 160 -11.65 12.94 0.38
C SER A 160 -11.22 13.38 -1.02
N LEU A 161 -10.04 12.95 -1.48
CA LEU A 161 -9.54 13.32 -2.79
C LEU A 161 -10.33 12.66 -3.93
N VAL A 162 -10.60 11.35 -3.84
CA VAL A 162 -11.42 10.60 -4.82
C VAL A 162 -12.78 11.30 -5.00
N ARG A 163 -13.43 11.72 -3.91
CA ARG A 163 -14.66 12.52 -3.99
C ARG A 163 -14.44 13.86 -4.68
N ALA A 164 -13.41 14.61 -4.28
CA ALA A 164 -13.15 15.95 -4.82
C ALA A 164 -12.85 15.95 -6.33
N VAL A 165 -12.31 14.84 -6.85
CA VAL A 165 -12.05 14.64 -8.28
C VAL A 165 -13.25 14.06 -9.04
N GLY A 166 -14.40 13.90 -8.39
CA GLY A 166 -15.65 13.46 -9.01
C GLY A 166 -15.80 11.94 -9.16
N LEU A 167 -14.95 11.15 -8.50
CA LEU A 167 -15.03 9.69 -8.49
C LEU A 167 -15.93 9.19 -7.33
N PRO A 168 -16.55 8.00 -7.47
CA PRO A 168 -17.47 7.46 -6.48
C PRO A 168 -16.72 6.95 -5.23
N ALA A 169 -16.57 7.80 -4.21
CA ALA A 169 -15.96 7.40 -2.93
C ALA A 169 -16.99 6.94 -1.87
N GLY A 170 -18.23 7.43 -1.94
CA GLY A 170 -19.17 7.38 -0.81
C GLY A 170 -18.69 8.17 0.40
N GLU A 171 -19.42 8.14 1.51
CA GLU A 171 -19.06 8.84 2.75
C GLU A 171 -18.01 8.08 3.58
N LEU A 172 -17.27 8.80 4.41
CA LEU A 172 -16.55 8.20 5.54
C LEU A 172 -17.56 7.87 6.65
N ARG A 173 -17.42 6.69 7.27
CA ARG A 173 -18.22 6.32 8.45
C ARG A 173 -17.54 6.88 9.70
N ARG A 174 -18.35 7.38 10.65
CA ARG A 174 -17.87 7.85 11.96
C ARG A 174 -17.07 6.73 12.66
N PRO A 175 -16.02 7.08 13.44
CA PRO A 175 -15.63 8.42 13.87
C PRO A 175 -14.81 9.22 12.84
N LEU A 176 -14.49 8.66 11.66
CA LEU A 176 -13.72 9.36 10.64
C LEU A 176 -14.53 10.50 10.01
N ARG A 177 -13.82 11.58 9.67
CA ARG A 177 -14.35 12.75 8.94
C ARG A 177 -13.46 13.03 7.74
N GLY A 178 -14.02 13.62 6.69
CA GLY A 178 -13.28 14.01 5.50
C GLY A 178 -12.33 15.17 5.77
N LEU A 179 -11.26 15.26 4.98
CA LEU A 179 -10.49 16.50 4.86
C LEU A 179 -11.34 17.58 4.20
N GLU A 180 -11.16 18.81 4.66
CA GLU A 180 -11.85 20.02 4.21
C GLU A 180 -10.84 21.17 4.08
N GLY A 181 -11.29 22.31 3.53
CA GLY A 181 -10.49 23.54 3.40
C GLY A 181 -9.14 23.30 2.71
N ASP A 182 -8.09 23.92 3.26
CA ASP A 182 -6.74 23.87 2.69
C ASP A 182 -6.16 22.47 2.60
N ALA A 183 -6.50 21.59 3.55
CA ALA A 183 -6.05 20.21 3.53
C ALA A 183 -6.61 19.45 2.32
N LEU A 184 -7.87 19.67 1.94
CA LEU A 184 -8.44 19.09 0.72
C LEU A 184 -7.91 19.77 -0.53
N ALA A 185 -7.89 21.11 -0.54
CA ALA A 185 -7.45 21.91 -1.68
C ALA A 185 -6.00 21.60 -2.09
N ARG A 186 -5.11 21.30 -1.13
CA ARG A 186 -3.74 20.85 -1.40
C ARG A 186 -3.71 19.58 -2.25
N GLY A 187 -4.56 18.60 -1.97
CA GLY A 187 -4.64 17.36 -2.75
C GLY A 187 -5.08 17.59 -4.19
N VAL A 188 -6.09 18.46 -4.37
CA VAL A 188 -6.58 18.84 -5.70
C VAL A 188 -5.49 19.57 -6.49
N ARG A 189 -4.75 20.50 -5.87
CA ARG A 189 -3.61 21.17 -6.50
C ARG A 189 -2.55 20.19 -6.99
N ILE A 190 -2.15 19.25 -6.14
CA ILE A 190 -1.17 18.20 -6.50
C ILE A 190 -1.66 17.40 -7.72
N VAL A 191 -2.95 17.03 -7.77
CA VAL A 191 -3.54 16.33 -8.93
C VAL A 191 -3.42 17.17 -10.21
N GLN A 192 -3.68 18.47 -10.14
CA GLN A 192 -3.58 19.39 -11.29
C GLN A 192 -2.13 19.62 -11.74
N GLU A 193 -1.22 19.86 -10.78
CA GLU A 193 0.22 20.06 -11.04
C GLU A 193 0.87 18.83 -11.69
N LEU A 194 0.41 17.63 -11.30
CA LEU A 194 0.86 16.37 -11.89
C LEU A 194 0.15 16.05 -13.23
N GLY A 195 -0.80 16.88 -13.67
CA GLY A 195 -1.59 16.70 -14.88
C GLY A 195 -2.55 15.50 -14.85
N LEU A 196 -2.84 14.97 -13.66
CA LEU A 196 -3.64 13.76 -13.50
C LEU A 196 -5.13 14.00 -13.77
N ASP A 197 -5.61 15.21 -13.48
CA ASP A 197 -6.97 15.65 -13.81
C ASP A 197 -7.26 15.57 -15.31
N LYS A 198 -6.33 16.08 -16.13
CA LYS A 198 -6.41 16.03 -17.59
C LYS A 198 -6.24 14.61 -18.10
N LYS A 199 -5.23 13.89 -17.58
CA LYS A 199 -4.92 12.51 -17.99
C LYS A 199 -6.10 11.56 -17.79
N TYR A 200 -6.79 11.66 -16.65
CA TYR A 200 -7.87 10.75 -16.27
C TYR A 200 -9.27 11.34 -16.43
N GLY A 201 -9.38 12.58 -16.95
CA GLY A 201 -10.67 13.24 -17.16
C GLY A 201 -11.45 13.51 -15.87
N PHE A 202 -10.75 13.82 -14.78
CA PHE A 202 -11.38 14.07 -13.48
C PHE A 202 -12.26 15.31 -13.49
N LYS A 203 -13.38 15.22 -12.79
CA LYS A 203 -14.36 16.31 -12.68
C LYS A 203 -14.17 17.01 -11.34
N LEU A 204 -13.22 17.93 -11.30
CA LEU A 204 -12.96 18.75 -10.11
C LEU A 204 -14.20 19.59 -9.78
N ALA A 205 -14.61 19.58 -8.50
CA ALA A 205 -15.68 20.44 -8.01
C ALA A 205 -15.36 21.91 -8.33
N PRO A 206 -16.33 22.73 -8.82
CA PRO A 206 -16.07 24.09 -9.27
C PRO A 206 -15.35 24.98 -8.25
N ALA A 207 -15.65 24.81 -6.96
CA ALA A 207 -15.03 25.57 -5.85
C ALA A 207 -13.56 25.20 -5.57
N LEU A 208 -13.02 24.15 -6.20
CA LEU A 208 -11.68 23.63 -5.96
C LEU A 208 -10.77 23.73 -7.19
N ARG A 209 -11.24 24.35 -8.28
CA ARG A 209 -10.40 24.62 -9.46
C ARG A 209 -9.45 25.76 -9.12
N VAL A 210 -8.15 25.49 -9.15
CA VAL A 210 -7.16 26.58 -9.15
C VAL A 210 -7.19 27.30 -10.49
N ALA A 211 -7.22 28.64 -10.44
CA ALA A 211 -7.24 29.53 -11.59
C ALA A 211 -5.96 29.43 -12.42
#